data_AF-A0A3Q3WGW5-F1
#
_entry.id   AF-A0A3Q3WGW5-F1
#
_cell.length_a   1.000
_cell.length_b   1.000
_cell.length_c   1.000
_cell.angle_alpha   90.00
_cell.angle_beta   90.00
_cell.angle_gamma   90.00
#
_symmetry.space_group_name_H-M   'P 1'
#
loop_
_entity.id
_entity.type
_entity.pdbx_description
1 polymer ?
#
loop_
_entity_poly.entity_id
_entity_poly.type
_entity_poly.pdbx_seq_one_letter_code
_entity_poly.pdbx_strand_id
1 'polypeptide(L)'
;RDGLLEKRSSGLLQLWKRKRCVLTEEGLRLHSCKDGGADAPGSAWSTKAKELRFERMATVDCVEYKRGLVYFTVVMATGKEIDFRCAQEGTAWNAEIALALVRYKNLQAVQTGRNRHLSTAHLGSAGED
;
A
#
# COMPACT_ATOMS: atom_id res chain seq x y z
N ARG A 1 -10.95 1.61 0.62
CA ARG A 1 -11.02 2.54 1.77
C ARG A 1 -10.50 3.91 1.33
N ASP A 2 -11.09 5.01 1.81
CA ASP A 2 -10.65 6.38 1.58
C ASP A 2 -10.61 7.12 2.92
N GLY A 3 -9.55 7.88 3.17
CA GLY A 3 -9.43 8.64 4.42
C GLY A 3 -8.06 9.27 4.60
N LEU A 4 -7.78 9.72 5.82
CA LEU A 4 -6.54 10.42 6.14
C LEU A 4 -5.50 9.47 6.72
N LEU A 5 -4.24 9.70 6.32
CA LEU A 5 -3.07 8.99 6.80
C LEU A 5 -1.87 9.95 6.79
N GLU A 6 -1.03 9.92 7.82
CA GLU A 6 0.20 10.73 7.83
C GLU A 6 1.38 9.91 7.34
N LYS A 7 2.16 10.47 6.41
CA LYS A 7 3.36 9.83 5.87
C LYS A 7 4.61 10.56 6.34
N ARG A 8 5.61 9.83 6.83
CA ARG A 8 6.92 10.40 7.16
C ARG A 8 7.64 10.85 5.90
N SER A 9 8.18 12.07 5.90
CA SER A 9 9.00 12.57 4.81
C SER A 9 10.40 11.96 4.85
N SER A 10 11.02 11.75 3.69
CA SER A 10 12.38 11.21 3.60
C SER A 10 13.47 12.29 3.69
N GLY A 11 13.11 13.52 4.06
CA GLY A 11 14.05 14.64 4.18
C GLY A 11 14.67 14.71 5.58
N LEU A 12 15.65 15.61 5.74
CA LEU A 12 16.39 15.79 7.00
C LEU A 12 15.49 15.98 8.23
N LEU A 13 14.38 16.72 8.08
CA LEU A 13 13.47 17.04 9.17
C LEU A 13 12.50 15.91 9.55
N GLN A 14 12.43 14.82 8.77
CA GLN A 14 11.60 13.63 9.07
C GLN A 14 10.14 13.94 9.48
N LEU A 15 9.54 14.98 8.88
CA LEU A 15 8.21 15.46 9.23
C LEU A 15 7.09 14.49 8.82
N TRP A 16 6.04 14.42 9.62
CA TRP A 16 4.78 13.73 9.29
C TRP A 16 3.89 14.64 8.47
N LYS A 17 3.48 14.20 7.28
CA LYS A 17 2.62 14.97 6.39
C LYS A 17 1.30 14.26 6.16
N ARG A 18 0.19 14.93 6.47
CA ARG A 18 -1.16 14.44 6.18
C ARG A 18 -1.34 14.21 4.68
N LYS A 19 -1.93 13.06 4.34
CA LYS A 19 -2.30 12.63 2.99
C LYS A 19 -3.75 12.17 3.01
N ARG A 20 -4.49 12.48 1.94
CA ARG A 20 -5.66 11.66 1.61
C ARG A 20 -5.15 10.38 0.96
N CYS A 21 -5.42 9.27 1.60
CA CYS A 21 -5.04 7.94 1.19
C CYS A 21 -6.28 7.22 0.63
N VAL A 22 -6.13 6.63 -0.54
CA VAL A 22 -7.15 5.75 -1.13
C VAL A 22 -6.53 4.38 -1.33
N LEU A 23 -7.08 3.38 -0.64
CA LEU A 23 -6.77 1.97 -0.82
C LEU A 23 -7.64 1.40 -1.94
N THR A 24 -6.98 0.95 -3.00
CA THR A 24 -7.54 0.31 -4.19
C THR A 24 -7.13 -1.16 -4.25
N GLU A 25 -7.67 -1.91 -5.21
CA GLU A 25 -7.28 -3.31 -5.44
C GLU A 25 -5.81 -3.46 -5.85
N GLU A 26 -5.25 -2.45 -6.51
CA GLU A 26 -3.87 -2.43 -7.00
C GLU A 26 -2.84 -1.83 -6.02
N GLY A 27 -3.28 -1.20 -4.92
CA GLY A 27 -2.37 -0.53 -3.99
C GLY A 27 -2.93 0.72 -3.30
N LEU A 28 -2.03 1.66 -2.99
CA LEU A 28 -2.36 2.92 -2.30
C LEU A 28 -2.11 4.13 -3.19
N ARG A 29 -3.08 5.04 -3.24
CA ARG A 29 -2.94 6.37 -3.84
C ARG A 29 -2.86 7.43 -2.75
N LEU A 30 -1.78 8.20 -2.76
CA LEU A 30 -1.50 9.24 -1.78
C LEU A 30 -1.61 10.61 -2.43
N HIS A 31 -2.65 11.36 -2.07
CA HIS A 31 -2.86 12.73 -2.49
C HIS A 31 -2.27 13.69 -1.45
N SER A 32 -1.49 14.65 -1.93
CA SER A 32 -0.91 15.70 -1.07
C SER A 32 -1.84 16.90 -1.00
N CYS A 33 -1.87 17.56 0.15
CA CYS A 33 -2.40 18.91 0.28
C CYS A 33 -1.66 19.89 -0.65
N LYS A 34 -2.38 20.72 -1.42
CA LYS A 34 -1.81 21.61 -2.43
C LYS A 34 -1.08 22.81 -1.82
N ASP A 35 -1.48 23.26 -0.63
CA ASP A 35 -1.01 24.52 -0.05
C ASP A 35 0.08 24.36 1.03
N GLY A 36 0.67 23.17 1.17
CA GLY A 36 1.80 22.94 2.09
C GLY A 36 1.48 23.04 3.60
N GLY A 37 0.34 23.62 3.97
CA GLY A 37 -0.21 23.69 5.32
C GLY A 37 -1.07 22.46 5.62
N ALA A 38 -0.75 21.76 6.70
CA ALA A 38 -1.43 20.52 7.09
C ALA A 38 -2.84 20.74 7.68
N ASP A 39 -3.22 21.99 7.99
CA ASP A 39 -4.32 22.26 8.93
C ASP A 39 -5.29 23.38 8.52
N ALA A 40 -5.30 23.83 7.26
CA ALA A 40 -6.32 24.80 6.80
C ALA A 40 -7.62 24.08 6.38
N PRO A 41 -8.78 24.38 6.99
CA PRO A 41 -10.07 23.90 6.51
C PRO A 41 -10.31 24.44 5.09
N GLY A 42 -10.46 23.56 4.12
CA GLY A 42 -10.68 23.93 2.71
C GLY A 42 -9.48 23.77 1.78
N SER A 43 -8.34 23.23 2.25
CA SER A 43 -7.22 23.01 1.32
C SER A 43 -7.54 21.95 0.28
N ALA A 44 -7.31 22.31 -0.99
CA ALA A 44 -7.55 21.45 -2.13
C ALA A 44 -6.51 20.32 -2.18
N TRP A 45 -6.96 19.10 -2.42
CA TRP A 45 -6.07 17.97 -2.66
C TRP A 45 -5.48 18.03 -4.07
N SER A 46 -4.18 17.80 -4.15
CA SER A 46 -3.51 17.69 -5.44
C SER A 46 -4.09 16.54 -6.25
N THR A 47 -4.37 16.80 -7.53
CA THR A 47 -4.74 15.79 -8.51
C THR A 47 -3.60 14.82 -8.79
N LYS A 48 -2.35 15.24 -8.54
CA LYS A 48 -1.16 14.38 -8.67
C LYS A 48 -1.03 13.47 -7.45
N ALA A 49 -1.46 12.22 -7.61
CA ALA A 49 -1.31 11.18 -6.61
C ALA A 49 0.04 10.45 -6.74
N LYS A 50 0.67 10.13 -5.62
CA LYS A 50 1.75 9.14 -5.59
C LYS A 50 1.13 7.76 -5.40
N GLU A 51 1.48 6.83 -6.27
CA GLU A 51 0.99 5.45 -6.22
C GLU A 51 2.05 4.54 -5.58
N LEU A 52 1.61 3.74 -4.61
CA LEU A 52 2.36 2.62 -4.06
C LEU A 52 1.61 1.36 -4.48
N ARG A 53 2.09 0.68 -5.52
CA ARG A 53 1.44 -0.51 -6.07
C ARG A 53 1.78 -1.76 -5.27
N PHE A 54 0.81 -2.66 -5.07
CA PHE A 54 1.01 -3.94 -4.40
C PHE A 54 2.02 -4.83 -5.12
N GLU A 55 2.05 -4.78 -6.45
CA GLU A 55 3.10 -5.40 -7.28
C GLU A 55 4.52 -5.07 -6.79
N ARG A 56 4.71 -3.85 -6.26
CA ARG A 56 6.02 -3.34 -5.79
C ARG A 56 6.16 -3.36 -4.27
N MET A 57 5.19 -3.89 -3.53
CA MET A 57 5.24 -3.99 -2.07
C MET A 57 5.73 -5.37 -1.62
N ALA A 58 6.74 -5.35 -0.75
CA ALA A 58 7.23 -6.55 -0.09
C ALA A 58 6.29 -6.93 1.07
N THR A 59 6.06 -6.01 2.01
CA THR A 59 5.31 -6.27 3.24
C THR A 59 4.75 -4.97 3.85
N VAL A 60 3.84 -5.13 4.81
CA VAL A 60 3.42 -4.10 5.75
C VAL A 60 3.87 -4.58 7.13
N ASP A 61 4.83 -3.89 7.72
CA ASP A 61 5.55 -4.33 8.91
C ASP A 61 5.14 -3.59 10.19
N CYS A 62 5.79 -4.03 11.28
CA CYS A 62 5.30 -4.03 12.64
C CYS A 62 4.79 -2.67 13.14
N VAL A 63 3.76 -2.83 13.97
CA VAL A 63 2.81 -1.80 14.29
C VAL A 63 3.08 -1.34 15.72
N GLU A 64 3.65 -0.15 15.91
CA GLU A 64 3.81 0.43 17.24
C GLU A 64 2.54 1.21 17.61
N TYR A 65 1.98 0.93 18.78
CA TYR A 65 0.87 1.69 19.34
C TYR A 65 1.41 2.61 20.43
N LYS A 66 1.33 3.92 20.22
CA LYS A 66 1.90 4.90 21.15
C LYS A 66 1.09 6.18 21.16
N ARG A 67 0.68 6.60 22.36
CA ARG A 67 -0.06 7.87 22.59
C ARG A 67 -1.28 8.02 21.68
N GLY A 68 -2.06 6.94 21.52
CA GLY A 68 -3.27 6.92 20.67
C GLY A 68 -3.00 6.91 19.16
N LEU A 69 -1.74 6.70 18.74
CA LEU A 69 -1.35 6.57 17.34
C LEU A 69 -0.87 5.15 17.03
N VAL A 70 -1.17 4.73 15.82
CA VAL A 70 -0.67 3.51 15.19
C VAL A 70 0.40 3.91 14.21
N TYR A 71 1.62 3.39 14.38
CA TYR A 71 2.73 3.56 13.45
C TYR A 71 2.92 2.27 12.68
N PHE A 72 3.18 2.34 11.38
CA PHE A 72 3.46 1.17 10.56
C PHE A 72 4.32 1.53 9.36
N THR A 73 5.01 0.54 8.82
CA THR A 73 5.93 0.74 7.69
C THR A 73 5.49 -0.10 6.51
N VAL A 74 5.41 0.53 5.33
CA VAL A 74 5.28 -0.19 4.06
C VAL A 74 6.67 -0.38 3.49
N VAL A 75 7.07 -1.63 3.32
CA VAL A 75 8.36 -2.00 2.72
C VAL A 75 8.13 -2.31 1.25
N MET A 76 8.84 -1.59 0.37
CA MET A 76 8.81 -1.84 -1.06
C MET A 76 9.75 -2.99 -1.44
N ALA A 77 9.51 -3.65 -2.57
CA ALA A 77 10.35 -4.73 -3.10
C ALA A 77 11.82 -4.31 -3.32
N THR A 78 12.09 -3.01 -3.45
CA THR A 78 13.44 -2.44 -3.54
C THR A 78 14.13 -2.29 -2.18
N GLY A 79 13.54 -2.78 -1.09
CA GLY A 79 13.98 -2.55 0.29
C GLY A 79 13.68 -1.13 0.84
N LYS A 80 12.97 -0.30 0.07
CA LYS A 80 12.64 1.06 0.50
C LYS A 80 11.51 1.04 1.53
N GLU A 81 11.75 1.66 2.67
CA GLU A 81 10.74 1.80 3.73
C GLU A 81 9.98 3.13 3.64
N ILE A 82 8.69 3.08 3.94
CA ILE A 82 7.81 4.24 3.97
C ILE A 82 6.96 4.16 5.22
N ASP A 83 7.22 5.06 6.16
CA ASP A 83 6.50 5.06 7.44
C ASP A 83 5.23 5.90 7.37
N PHE A 84 4.23 5.36 8.03
CA PHE A 84 2.92 5.96 8.18
C PHE A 84 2.51 5.97 9.65
N ARG A 85 1.61 6.90 9.98
CA ARG A 85 0.88 6.86 11.23
C ARG A 85 -0.55 7.37 11.09
N CYS A 86 -1.42 6.90 11.96
CA CYS A 86 -2.82 7.32 12.06
C CYS A 86 -3.34 7.21 13.50
N ALA A 87 -4.48 7.83 13.78
CA ALA A 87 -5.18 7.65 15.04
C ALA A 87 -5.63 6.19 15.21
N GLN A 88 -5.43 5.63 16.40
CA GLN A 88 -5.84 4.26 16.73
C GLN A 88 -7.36 4.11 16.72
N GLU A 89 -8.07 5.13 17.16
CA GLU A 89 -9.53 5.10 17.21
C GLU A 89 -10.13 5.27 15.81
N GLY A 90 -11.01 4.35 15.42
CA GLY A 90 -11.75 4.41 14.15
C GLY A 90 -10.92 4.14 12.88
N THR A 91 -9.62 3.85 12.98
CA THR A 91 -8.80 3.54 11.79
C THR A 91 -7.94 2.29 11.92
N ALA A 92 -8.09 1.35 10.97
CA ALA A 92 -7.35 0.09 10.90
C ALA A 92 -6.50 0.02 9.62
N TRP A 93 -5.86 1.15 9.26
CA TRP A 93 -5.15 1.29 7.98
C TRP A 93 -4.09 0.21 7.78
N ASN A 94 -3.25 -0.05 8.78
CA ASN A 94 -2.22 -1.10 8.72
C ASN A 94 -2.83 -2.48 8.39
N ALA A 95 -3.91 -2.87 9.08
CA ALA A 95 -4.56 -4.16 8.90
C ALA A 95 -5.23 -4.27 7.53
N GLU A 96 -5.92 -3.22 7.08
CA GLU A 96 -6.57 -3.22 5.77
C GLU A 96 -5.57 -3.26 4.61
N ILE A 97 -4.46 -2.51 4.70
CA ILE A 97 -3.41 -2.54 3.69
C ILE A 97 -2.76 -3.93 3.66
N ALA A 98 -2.46 -4.52 4.83
CA ALA A 98 -1.88 -5.85 4.92
C ALA A 98 -2.81 -6.92 4.30
N LEU A 99 -4.10 -6.90 4.65
CA LEU A 99 -5.09 -7.83 4.11
C LEU A 99 -5.25 -7.66 2.60
N ALA A 100 -5.28 -6.42 2.09
CA ALA A 100 -5.37 -6.16 0.66
C ALA A 100 -4.12 -6.66 -0.09
N LEU A 101 -2.93 -6.45 0.45
CA LEU A 101 -1.68 -6.95 -0.12
C LEU A 101 -1.66 -8.49 -0.17
N VAL A 102 -2.09 -9.16 0.90
CA VAL A 102 -2.20 -10.63 0.93
C VAL A 102 -3.19 -11.12 -0.12
N ARG A 103 -4.36 -10.49 -0.23
CA ARG A 103 -5.35 -10.84 -1.26
C ARG A 103 -4.78 -10.70 -2.67
N TYR A 104 -4.12 -9.58 -2.96
CA TYR A 104 -3.47 -9.33 -4.25
C TYR A 104 -2.45 -10.43 -4.57
N LYS A 105 -1.53 -10.74 -3.64
CA LYS A 105 -0.51 -11.79 -3.84
C LYS A 105 -1.10 -13.18 -4.02
N ASN A 106 -2.15 -13.51 -3.28
CA ASN A 106 -2.84 -14.80 -3.42
C ASN A 106 -3.49 -14.95 -4.79
N LEU A 107 -4.13 -13.89 -5.31
CA LEU A 107 -4.71 -13.89 -6.66
C LEU A 107 -3.62 -14.12 -7.72
N GLN A 108 -2.49 -13.40 -7.63
CA GLN A 108 -1.37 -13.58 -8.56
C GLN A 108 -0.78 -14.99 -8.50
N ALA A 109 -0.66 -15.57 -7.30
CA ALA A 109 -0.15 -16.93 -7.12
C ALA A 109 -1.08 -17.98 -7.76
N VAL A 110 -2.40 -17.87 -7.56
CA VAL A 110 -3.39 -18.77 -8.17
C VAL A 110 -3.37 -18.66 -9.70
N GLN A 111 -3.32 -17.45 -10.25
CA GLN A 111 -3.26 -17.23 -11.69
C GLN A 111 -1.97 -17.80 -12.30
N THR A 112 -0.84 -17.57 -11.65
CA THR A 112 0.47 -18.12 -12.09
C THR A 112 0.49 -19.64 -12.02
N GLY A 113 -0.09 -20.24 -10.97
CA GLY A 113 -0.23 -21.69 -10.84
C GLY A 113 -1.09 -22.29 -11.95
N ARG A 114 -2.25 -21.70 -12.23
CA ARG A 114 -3.13 -22.13 -13.34
C ARG A 114 -2.43 -22.08 -14.69
N ASN A 115 -1.69 -21.00 -14.98
CA ASN A 115 -0.94 -20.88 -16.23
C ASN A 115 0.13 -21.96 -16.38
N ARG A 116 0.83 -22.33 -15.29
CA ARG A 116 1.80 -23.43 -15.28
C ARG A 116 1.15 -24.76 -15.61
N HIS A 117 0.02 -25.09 -14.97
CA HIS A 117 -0.70 -26.34 -15.25
C HIS A 117 -1.19 -26.43 -16.71
N LEU A 118 -1.68 -25.33 -17.28
CA LEU A 118 -2.09 -25.28 -18.69
C LEU A 118 -0.90 -25.46 -19.65
N SER A 119 0.25 -24.83 -19.37
CA SER A 119 1.45 -24.99 -20.19
C SER A 119 2.02 -26.42 -20.17
N THR A 120 1.96 -27.11 -19.01
CA THR A 120 2.40 -28.50 -18.91
C THR A 120 1.43 -29.46 -19.60
N ALA A 121 0.12 -29.20 -19.55
CA ALA A 121 -0.88 -30.00 -20.25
C ALA A 121 -0.74 -29.93 -21.79
N HIS A 122 -0.34 -28.77 -22.34
CA HIS A 122 -0.09 -28.64 -23.79
C HIS A 122 1.19 -29.34 -24.26
N LEU A 123 2.20 -29.49 -23.41
CA LEU A 123 3.44 -30.22 -23.75
C LEU A 123 3.30 -31.75 -23.64
N GLY A 124 2.29 -32.25 -22.91
CA GLY A 124 2.03 -33.69 -22.76
C GLY A 124 1.16 -34.31 -23.86
N SER A 125 0.68 -33.53 -24.84
CA SER A 125 -0.25 -34.00 -25.88
C SER A 125 0.39 -34.11 -27.27
N ALA A 126 1.71 -33.89 -27.40
CA ALA A 126 2.42 -33.85 -28.69
C ALA A 126 3.42 -35.00 -28.86
N GLY A 127 3.04 -36.22 -28.48
CA GLY A 127 3.91 -37.38 -28.63
C GLY A 127 3.15 -38.68 -28.53
N GLU A 128 2.39 -39.01 -29.58
CA GLU A 128 1.94 -40.37 -29.93
C GLU A 128 1.32 -40.29 -31.33
N ASP A 129 2.16 -40.49 -32.37
CA ASP A 129 1.81 -41.01 -33.71
C ASP A 129 3.09 -41.54 -34.39
#